data_AF-A0AAU8PBT5-F1
#
_entry.id   AF-A0AAU8PBT5-F1
#
_cell.length_a   1.000
_cell.length_b   1.000
_cell.length_c   1.000
_cell.angle_alpha   90.00
_cell.angle_beta   90.00
_cell.angle_gamma   90.00
#
_symmetry.space_group_name_H-M   'P 1'
#
loop_
_entity.id
_entity.type
_entity.pdbx_description
1 polymer ?
#
loop_
_entity_poly.entity_id
_entity_poly.type
_entity_poly.pdbx_seq_one_letter_code
_entity_poly.pdbx_strand_id
1 'polypeptide(L)'
;MVITWSPGGRRKRRYAYFRHSYREGRQVKTVNILLGKTLAEAEQRLEDEMVNGFGRGWVLSADEKARLMRQLRELAPPEALEPTPDWRKQAAIRAVRRLVERYQARPDIAEPLQKALEAIETGGQREF
;
A
#
# COMPACT_ATOMS: atom_id res chain seq x y z
N MET A 1 1.20 -2.16 -17.21
CA MET A 1 1.82 -2.32 -15.87
C MET A 1 0.88 -3.13 -15.00
N VAL A 2 1.39 -3.97 -14.12
CA VAL A 2 0.55 -4.83 -13.27
C VAL A 2 1.29 -5.21 -11.98
N ILE A 3 0.55 -5.30 -10.88
CA ILE A 3 0.98 -5.95 -9.64
C ILE A 3 0.61 -7.42 -9.69
N THR A 4 1.51 -8.29 -9.27
CA THR A 4 1.23 -9.72 -9.16
C THR A 4 1.94 -10.30 -7.95
N TRP A 5 1.40 -11.39 -7.42
CA TRP A 5 2.04 -12.17 -6.38
C TRP A 5 2.67 -13.42 -6.98
N SER A 6 3.92 -13.70 -6.59
CA SER A 6 4.54 -14.97 -6.93
C SER A 6 3.78 -16.08 -6.21
N PRO A 7 3.28 -17.12 -6.91
CA PRO A 7 2.38 -18.11 -6.33
C PRO A 7 3.00 -18.90 -5.17
N GLY A 8 4.33 -18.89 -5.06
CA GLY A 8 5.06 -19.68 -4.08
C GLY A 8 5.01 -21.17 -4.43
N GLY A 9 6.15 -21.85 -4.38
CA GLY A 9 6.19 -23.32 -4.36
C GLY A 9 6.18 -23.83 -2.92
N ARG A 10 6.11 -25.17 -2.73
CA ARG A 10 6.15 -25.84 -1.39
C ARG A 10 7.29 -25.40 -0.44
N ARG A 11 8.29 -24.64 -0.93
CA ARG A 11 9.42 -24.08 -0.16
C ARG A 11 9.77 -22.61 -0.49
N LYS A 12 9.02 -21.92 -1.35
CA LYS A 12 9.32 -20.52 -1.73
C LYS A 12 8.29 -19.58 -1.12
N ARG A 13 8.76 -18.60 -0.33
CA ARG A 13 7.90 -17.54 0.22
C ARG A 13 7.24 -16.76 -0.93
N ARG A 14 5.92 -16.54 -0.83
CA ARG A 14 5.17 -15.65 -1.73
C ARG A 14 5.69 -14.23 -1.56
N TYR A 15 5.73 -13.47 -2.65
CA TYR A 15 6.13 -12.07 -2.63
C TYR A 15 5.38 -11.30 -3.71
N ALA A 16 5.10 -10.03 -3.44
CA ALA A 16 4.55 -9.11 -4.40
C ALA A 16 5.65 -8.60 -5.32
N TYR A 17 5.32 -8.44 -6.61
CA TYR A 17 6.19 -7.78 -7.56
C TYR A 17 5.38 -6.90 -8.51
N PHE A 18 6.01 -5.83 -8.93
CA PHE A 18 5.54 -4.97 -10.01
C PHE A 18 6.14 -5.45 -11.33
N ARG A 19 5.31 -5.62 -12.36
CA ARG A 19 5.73 -5.96 -13.71
C ARG A 19 5.36 -4.85 -14.69
N HIS A 20 6.35 -4.42 -15.47
CA HIS A 20 6.15 -3.49 -16.58
C HIS A 20 6.90 -3.95 -17.82
N SER A 21 6.19 -3.93 -18.94
CA SER A 21 6.77 -4.17 -20.26
C SER A 21 6.85 -2.84 -21.00
N TYR A 22 8.04 -2.53 -21.52
CA TYR A 22 8.31 -1.33 -22.29
C TYR A 22 9.05 -1.70 -23.58
N ARG A 23 8.94 -0.84 -24.59
CA ARG A 23 9.64 -1.04 -25.85
C ARG A 23 10.98 -0.31 -25.79
N GLU A 24 12.05 -1.03 -26.05
CA GLU A 24 13.40 -0.47 -26.21
C GLU A 24 13.87 -0.81 -27.63
N GLY A 25 13.85 0.19 -28.51
CA GLY A 25 14.08 -0.01 -29.94
C GLY A 25 13.06 -0.96 -30.57
N ARG A 26 13.54 -2.08 -31.12
CA ARG A 26 12.70 -3.12 -31.77
C ARG A 26 12.26 -4.23 -30.82
N GLN A 27 12.72 -4.24 -29.57
CA GLN A 27 12.42 -5.31 -28.61
C GLN A 27 11.48 -4.82 -27.50
N VAL A 28 10.59 -5.71 -27.05
CA VAL A 28 9.80 -5.50 -25.84
C VAL A 28 10.58 -6.09 -24.66
N LYS A 29 10.99 -5.24 -23.72
CA LYS A 29 11.65 -5.64 -22.47
C LYS A 29 10.64 -5.67 -21.35
N THR A 30 10.84 -6.58 -20.39
CA THR A 30 10.01 -6.67 -19.18
C THR A 30 10.88 -6.52 -17.95
N VAL A 31 10.52 -5.61 -17.06
CA VAL A 31 11.10 -5.51 -15.72
C VAL A 31 10.17 -6.16 -14.71
N ASN A 32 10.75 -6.82 -13.71
CA ASN A 32 10.05 -7.25 -12.51
C ASN A 32 10.76 -6.62 -11.31
N ILE A 33 10.03 -5.88 -10.49
CA ILE A 33 10.55 -5.19 -9.31
C ILE A 33 9.92 -5.85 -8.09
N LEU A 34 10.75 -6.38 -7.20
CA LEU A 34 10.30 -6.97 -5.94
C LEU A 34 9.76 -5.86 -5.04
N LEU A 35 8.54 -6.04 -4.55
CA LEU A 35 7.90 -5.06 -3.66
C LEU A 35 8.02 -5.49 -2.20
N GLY A 36 7.82 -6.77 -1.89
CA GLY A 36 7.88 -7.24 -0.50
C GLY A 36 7.30 -8.64 -0.33
N LYS A 37 7.49 -9.22 0.86
CA LYS A 37 6.93 -10.54 1.21
C LYS A 37 5.60 -10.39 1.95
N THR A 38 5.46 -9.32 2.71
CA THR A 38 4.20 -8.92 3.36
C THR A 38 3.47 -7.86 2.53
N LEU A 39 2.16 -7.73 2.72
CA LEU A 39 1.38 -6.66 2.09
C LEU A 39 1.89 -5.29 2.53
N ALA A 40 2.39 -5.18 3.76
CA ALA A 40 2.97 -3.95 4.30
C ALA A 40 4.24 -3.54 3.55
N GLU A 41 5.27 -4.39 3.55
CA GLU A 41 6.51 -4.11 2.80
C GLU A 41 6.20 -3.77 1.34
N ALA A 42 5.26 -4.49 0.73
CA ALA A 42 4.88 -4.27 -0.65
C ALA A 42 4.21 -2.91 -0.89
N GLU A 43 3.35 -2.43 0.02
CA GLU A 43 2.75 -1.10 -0.11
C GLU A 43 3.79 -0.01 0.07
N GLN A 44 4.62 -0.10 1.11
CA GLN A 44 5.65 0.89 1.38
C GLN A 44 6.61 1.02 0.20
N ARG A 45 7.11 -0.13 -0.29
CA ARG A 45 8.02 -0.13 -1.43
C ARG A 45 7.33 0.39 -2.69
N LEU A 46 6.05 0.04 -2.89
CA LEU A 46 5.30 0.52 -4.05
C LEU A 46 5.13 2.05 -4.00
N GLU A 47 4.82 2.63 -2.84
CA GLU A 47 4.76 4.08 -2.65
C GLU A 47 6.11 4.75 -2.94
N ASP A 48 7.20 4.21 -2.40
CA ASP A 48 8.56 4.71 -2.64
C ASP A 48 8.91 4.68 -4.14
N GLU A 49 8.59 3.57 -4.82
CA GLU A 49 8.87 3.43 -6.25
C GLU A 49 7.95 4.30 -7.11
N MET A 50 6.72 4.58 -6.68
CA MET A 50 5.79 5.53 -7.33
C MET A 50 6.28 6.98 -7.26
N VAL A 51 7.04 7.33 -6.21
CA VAL A 51 7.68 8.65 -6.08
C VAL A 51 8.96 8.69 -6.93
N ASN A 52 9.76 7.63 -6.90
CA ASN A 52 11.06 7.57 -7.58
C ASN A 52 10.98 7.11 -9.06
N GLY A 53 9.77 6.85 -9.57
CA GLY A 53 9.54 6.40 -10.94
C GLY A 53 10.19 5.06 -11.28
N PHE A 54 10.24 4.13 -10.31
CA PHE A 54 10.85 2.80 -10.43
C PHE A 54 12.32 2.81 -10.89
N GLY A 55 13.08 3.86 -10.54
CA GLY A 55 14.46 4.07 -10.99
C GLY A 55 14.61 4.23 -12.52
N ARG A 56 13.50 4.41 -13.22
CA ARG A 56 13.39 4.47 -14.69
C ARG A 56 12.72 5.75 -15.18
N GLY A 57 12.33 6.65 -14.27
CA GLY A 57 11.64 7.89 -14.59
C GLY A 57 10.18 7.71 -15.03
N TRP A 58 9.53 6.59 -14.68
CA TRP A 58 8.13 6.38 -15.01
C TRP A 58 7.23 7.25 -14.15
N VAL A 59 6.66 8.28 -14.76
CA VAL A 59 5.67 9.14 -14.11
C VAL A 59 4.31 8.46 -14.21
N LEU A 60 3.79 8.01 -13.07
CA LEU A 60 2.44 7.46 -12.96
C LEU A 60 1.44 8.56 -12.66
N SER A 61 0.29 8.52 -13.35
CA SER A 61 -0.87 9.33 -13.02
C SER A 61 -1.47 8.94 -11.66
N ALA A 62 -2.31 9.82 -11.09
CA ALA A 62 -2.98 9.54 -9.81
C ALA A 62 -3.86 8.28 -9.89
N ASP A 63 -4.60 8.10 -10.99
CA ASP A 63 -5.42 6.92 -11.25
C ASP A 63 -4.59 5.64 -11.36
N GLU A 64 -3.43 5.68 -12.03
CA GLU A 64 -2.54 4.53 -12.12
C GLU A 64 -1.99 4.14 -10.74
N LYS A 65 -1.61 5.13 -9.92
CA LYS A 65 -1.17 4.90 -8.55
C LYS A 65 -2.26 4.23 -7.71
N ALA A 66 -3.48 4.79 -7.73
CA ALA A 66 -4.62 4.25 -7.02
C ALA A 66 -4.97 2.84 -7.48
N ARG A 67 -4.94 2.59 -8.80
CA ARG A 67 -5.17 1.26 -9.38
C ARG A 67 -4.14 0.25 -8.91
N LEU A 68 -2.84 0.57 -8.93
CA LEU A 68 -1.78 -0.35 -8.52
C LEU A 68 -1.87 -0.66 -7.02
N MET A 69 -2.15 0.34 -6.17
CA MET A 69 -2.40 0.12 -4.74
C MET A 69 -3.61 -0.79 -4.50
N ARG A 70 -4.70 -0.58 -5.25
CA ARG A 70 -5.88 -1.44 -5.17
C ARG A 70 -5.56 -2.88 -5.58
N GLN A 71 -4.88 -3.07 -6.72
CA GLN A 71 -4.47 -4.39 -7.20
C GLN A 71 -3.56 -5.11 -6.20
N LEU A 72 -2.66 -4.40 -5.54
CA LEU A 72 -1.79 -4.98 -4.52
C LEU A 72 -2.59 -5.56 -3.35
N ARG A 73 -3.61 -4.82 -2.88
CA ARG A 73 -4.50 -5.24 -1.79
C ARG A 73 -5.42 -6.38 -2.20
N GLU A 74 -6.05 -6.28 -3.37
CA GLU A 74 -6.99 -7.29 -3.89
C GLU A 74 -6.32 -8.65 -4.12
N LEU A 75 -5.06 -8.63 -4.59
CA LEU A 75 -4.32 -9.85 -4.90
C LEU A 75 -3.51 -10.40 -3.71
N ALA A 76 -3.52 -9.70 -2.56
CA ALA A 76 -2.76 -10.10 -1.39
C ALA A 76 -3.25 -11.45 -0.85
N PRO A 77 -2.41 -12.49 -0.82
CA PRO A 77 -2.80 -13.76 -0.25
C PRO A 77 -2.89 -13.63 1.29
N PRO A 78 -3.72 -14.43 1.97
CA PRO A 78 -3.96 -14.28 3.40
C PRO A 78 -2.68 -14.41 4.23
N GLU A 79 -1.69 -15.18 3.79
CA GLU A 79 -0.41 -15.34 4.49
C GLU A 79 0.49 -14.10 4.38
N ALA A 80 0.21 -13.18 3.44
CA ALA A 80 0.90 -11.89 3.34
C ALA A 80 0.24 -10.80 4.21
N LEU A 81 -0.91 -11.09 4.82
CA LEU A 81 -1.63 -10.24 5.77
C LEU A 81 -1.13 -10.46 7.21
N GLU A 82 0.17 -10.65 7.40
CA GLU A 82 0.79 -10.62 8.74
C GLU A 82 0.33 -9.38 9.52
N PRO A 83 0.20 -9.46 10.86
CA PRO A 83 -0.49 -8.45 11.65
C PRO A 83 0.03 -7.05 11.31
N THR A 84 -0.91 -6.13 11.06
CA THR A 84 -0.65 -4.76 10.61
C THR A 84 0.59 -4.19 11.30
N PRO A 85 1.73 -4.06 10.60
CA PRO A 85 2.95 -3.62 11.25
C PRO A 85 2.79 -2.21 11.78
N ASP A 86 3.46 -1.90 12.89
CA ASP A 86 3.28 -0.66 13.64
C ASP A 86 3.35 0.61 12.78
N TRP A 87 4.17 0.61 11.72
CA TRP A 87 4.28 1.75 10.82
C TRP A 87 2.98 2.06 10.05
N ARG A 88 2.16 1.04 9.72
CA ARG A 88 0.84 1.24 9.08
C ARG A 88 -0.16 1.84 10.05
N LYS A 89 -0.16 1.37 11.31
CA LYS A 89 -0.96 1.98 12.39
C LYS A 89 -0.55 3.44 12.53
N GLN A 90 0.76 3.73 12.59
CA GLN A 90 1.30 5.08 12.68
C GLN A 90 0.99 5.96 11.45
N ALA A 91 0.95 5.39 10.24
CA ALA A 91 0.57 6.11 9.02
C ALA A 91 -0.93 6.44 9.01
N ALA A 92 -1.79 5.49 9.39
CA ALA A 92 -3.22 5.70 9.55
C ALA A 92 -3.52 6.75 10.62
N ILE A 93 -2.87 6.66 11.80
CA ILE A 93 -2.94 7.66 12.87
C ILE A 93 -2.57 9.05 12.33
N ARG A 94 -1.45 9.17 11.60
CA ARG A 94 -1.03 10.45 11.02
C ARG A 94 -2.02 10.99 10.00
N ALA A 95 -2.60 10.14 9.15
CA ALA A 95 -3.58 10.54 8.16
C ALA A 95 -4.88 11.03 8.80
N VAL A 96 -5.37 10.31 9.82
CA VAL A 96 -6.59 10.68 10.55
C VAL A 96 -6.37 11.95 11.37
N ARG A 97 -5.20 12.11 12.04
CA ARG A 97 -4.85 13.36 12.74
C ARG A 97 -4.89 14.58 11.82
N ARG A 98 -4.29 14.48 10.62
CA ARG A 98 -4.35 15.56 9.63
C ARG A 98 -5.78 15.90 9.20
N LEU A 99 -6.66 14.91 9.12
CA LEU A 99 -8.07 15.13 8.79
C LEU A 99 -8.82 15.82 9.95
N VAL A 100 -8.57 15.40 11.20
CA VAL A 100 -9.12 16.07 12.40
C VAL A 100 -8.69 17.53 12.44
N GLU A 101 -7.39 17.81 12.29
CA GLU A 101 -6.87 19.19 12.24
C GLU A 101 -7.52 20.01 11.12
N ARG A 102 -7.66 19.43 9.92
CA ARG A 102 -8.28 20.08 8.76
C ARG A 102 -9.76 20.42 9.00
N TYR A 103 -10.48 19.59 9.73
CA TYR A 103 -11.91 19.74 9.97
C TYR A 103 -12.22 20.22 11.39
N GLN A 104 -11.26 20.77 12.15
CA GLN A 104 -11.48 21.19 13.54
C GLN A 104 -12.64 22.20 13.71
N ALA A 105 -12.87 23.04 12.69
CA ALA A 105 -13.94 24.03 12.69
C ALA A 105 -15.34 23.43 12.41
N ARG A 106 -15.39 22.12 12.10
CA ARG A 106 -16.60 21.35 11.80
C ARG A 106 -16.73 20.19 12.78
N PRO A 107 -17.32 20.42 13.96
CA PRO A 107 -17.45 19.39 15.00
C PRO A 107 -18.24 18.17 14.52
N ASP A 108 -19.17 18.34 13.57
CA ASP A 108 -19.94 17.27 12.93
C ASP A 108 -19.07 16.27 12.15
N ILE A 109 -17.88 16.67 11.70
CA ILE A 109 -16.90 15.82 10.99
C ILE A 109 -15.73 15.43 11.91
N ALA A 110 -15.26 16.36 12.75
CA ALA A 110 -14.11 16.14 13.61
C ALA A 110 -14.38 15.09 14.69
N GLU A 111 -15.57 15.07 15.31
CA GLU A 111 -15.89 14.11 16.39
C GLU A 111 -15.88 12.64 15.93
N PRO A 112 -16.50 12.26 14.79
CA PRO A 112 -16.37 10.90 14.25
C PRO A 112 -14.93 10.50 13.94
N LEU A 113 -14.12 11.44 13.41
CA LEU A 113 -12.72 11.20 13.08
C LEU A 113 -11.85 11.04 14.34
N GLN A 114 -12.15 11.79 15.40
CA GLN A 114 -11.50 11.67 16.71
C GLN A 114 -11.75 10.28 17.31
N LYS A 115 -13.01 9.82 17.28
CA LYS A 115 -13.37 8.46 17.75
C LYS A 115 -12.70 7.36 16.92
N ALA A 116 -12.60 7.56 15.60
CA ALA A 116 -11.89 6.63 14.72
C ALA A 116 -10.38 6.60 15.04
N LEU A 117 -9.78 7.74 15.38
CA LEU A 117 -8.38 7.83 15.81
C LEU A 117 -8.16 7.05 17.12
N GLU A 118 -9.02 7.26 18.13
CA GLU A 118 -8.95 6.56 19.42
C GLU A 118 -9.08 5.04 19.25
N ALA A 119 -9.97 4.57 18.35
CA ALA A 119 -10.15 3.15 18.07
C ALA A 119 -8.91 2.50 17.41
N ILE A 120 -8.19 3.26 16.58
CA ILE A 120 -6.94 2.80 15.95
C ILE A 120 -5.80 2.77 16.99
N GLU A 121 -5.73 3.78 17.86
CA GLU A 121 -4.70 3.90 18.91
C GLU A 121 -4.87 2.83 20.01
N THR A 122 -6.11 2.47 20.38
CA THR A 122 -6.42 1.41 21.36
C THR A 122 -6.44 -0.01 20.77
N GLY A 123 -6.11 -0.16 19.48
CA GLY A 123 -6.01 -1.47 18.84
C GLY A 123 -7.34 -2.22 18.68
N GLY A 124 -8.47 -1.51 18.73
CA GLY A 124 -9.79 -2.14 18.59
C GLY A 124 -10.20 -3.04 19.76
N GLN A 125 -9.68 -2.83 20.97
CA GLN A 125 -10.26 -3.43 22.18
C GLN A 125 -11.56 -2.70 22.54
N ARG A 126 -12.64 -3.03 21.86
CA ARG A 126 -13.96 -3.04 22.47
C ARG A 126 -14.29 -4.48 22.77
N GLU A 127 -14.13 -4.84 24.04
CA GLU A 127 -14.77 -6.00 24.64
C GLU A 127 -16.26 -5.98 24.23
N PHE A 128 -16.69 -7.03 23.55
CA PHE A 128 -18.08 -7.42 23.38
C PHE A 128 -18.26 -8.79 24.01
#